data_AF-A0A0E2Z2N5-F1
#
_entry.id   AF-A0A0E2Z2N5-F1
#
_cell.length_a   1.000
_cell.length_b   1.000
_cell.length_c   1.000
_cell.angle_alpha   90.00
_cell.angle_beta   90.00
_cell.angle_gamma   90.00
#
_symmetry.space_group_name_H-M   'P 1'
#
loop_
_entity.id
_entity.type
_entity.pdbx_description
1 polymer ?
#
loop_
_entity_poly.entity_id
_entity_poly.type
_entity_poly.pdbx_seq_one_letter_code
_entity_poly.pdbx_strand_id
1 'polypeptide(L)'
;EIDLVFISHLHFDHAGGLCDLPGCEVHIHRDELTAAKSRLDSGVFADELVKSDQWYVQTSEYEVAPGVQAITTPGHTAGHMSLLIQLPKGRPVILCGDAADLNENLSDE
;
A
#
# COMPACT_ATOMS: atom_id res chain seq x y z
N GLU A 1 17.69 8.92 4.37
CA GLU A 1 16.58 9.12 5.32
C GLU A 1 15.25 8.98 4.60
N ILE A 2 14.37 8.13 5.14
CA ILE A 2 12.99 7.93 4.68
C ILE A 2 12.11 8.19 5.90
N ASP A 3 11.18 9.13 5.78
CA ASP A 3 10.31 9.53 6.90
C ASP A 3 9.07 8.64 7.02
N LEU A 4 8.52 8.23 5.87
CA LEU A 4 7.27 7.45 5.78
C LEU A 4 7.36 6.38 4.68
N VAL A 5 6.80 5.21 4.97
CA VAL A 5 6.52 4.11 4.04
C VAL A 5 5.02 3.94 3.92
N PHE A 6 4.51 4.12 2.71
CA PHE A 6 3.15 3.77 2.34
C PHE A 6 3.13 2.35 1.80
N ILE A 7 2.33 1.48 2.40
CA ILE A 7 2.13 0.10 1.92
C ILE A 7 0.84 0.05 1.10
N SER A 8 0.97 -0.27 -0.19
CA SER A 8 -0.16 -0.51 -1.10
C SER A 8 -0.99 -1.71 -0.64
N HIS A 9 -0.32 -2.83 -0.38
CA HIS A 9 -0.87 -4.07 0.18
C HIS A 9 0.25 -4.94 0.79
N LEU A 10 -0.11 -6.04 1.48
CA LEU A 10 0.82 -6.81 2.31
C LEU A 10 1.41 -8.07 1.65
N HIS A 11 1.40 -8.19 0.33
CA HIS A 11 2.16 -9.27 -0.32
C HIS A 11 3.66 -9.06 -0.16
N PHE A 12 4.38 -10.18 -0.11
CA PHE A 12 5.80 -10.25 0.26
C PHE A 12 6.71 -9.39 -0.64
N ASP A 13 6.36 -9.21 -1.90
CA ASP A 13 7.10 -8.40 -2.87
C ASP A 13 6.86 -6.89 -2.72
N HIS A 14 5.87 -6.49 -1.93
CA HIS A 14 5.58 -5.09 -1.57
C HIS A 14 5.98 -4.77 -0.12
N ALA A 15 5.82 -5.71 0.80
CA ALA A 15 6.08 -5.52 2.24
C ALA A 15 7.45 -6.06 2.71
N GLY A 16 8.10 -6.95 1.95
CA GLY A 16 9.29 -7.69 2.38
C GLY A 16 10.51 -6.84 2.73
N GLY A 17 10.60 -5.62 2.20
CA GLY A 17 11.69 -4.67 2.50
C GLY A 17 11.51 -3.87 3.80
N LEU A 18 10.37 -3.98 4.50
CA LEU A 18 10.07 -3.16 5.69
C LEU A 18 11.09 -3.33 6.83
N CYS A 19 11.73 -4.49 6.93
CA CYS A 19 12.73 -4.76 7.96
C CYS A 19 14.00 -3.91 7.81
N ASP A 20 14.30 -3.45 6.59
CA ASP A 20 15.47 -2.62 6.26
C ASP A 20 15.23 -1.12 6.51
N LEU A 21 14.02 -0.73 6.92
CA LEU A 21 13.61 0.67 7.16
C LEU A 21 13.26 0.94 8.64
N PRO A 22 14.19 0.73 9.58
CA PRO A 22 13.93 0.96 10.99
C PRO A 22 13.68 2.46 11.28
N GLY A 23 12.65 2.74 12.09
CA GLY A 23 12.35 4.11 12.55
C GLY A 23 11.47 4.94 11.62
N CYS A 24 11.10 4.38 10.46
CA CYS A 24 10.17 5.00 9.52
C CYS A 24 8.70 4.80 9.95
N GLU A 25 7.84 5.78 9.69
CA GLU A 25 6.39 5.62 9.87
C GLU A 25 5.84 4.69 8.79
N VAL A 26 5.13 3.62 9.18
CA VAL A 26 4.53 2.69 8.21
C VAL A 26 3.03 2.91 8.18
N HIS A 27 2.48 3.21 7.01
CA HIS A 27 1.06 3.42 6.79
C HIS A 27 0.44 2.23 6.06
N ILE A 28 -0.74 1.78 6.52
CA ILE A 28 -1.46 0.63 5.96
C ILE A 28 -2.98 0.83 6.03
N HIS A 29 -3.73 0.27 5.10
CA HIS A 29 -5.19 0.22 5.20
C HIS A 29 -5.67 -0.82 6.21
N ARG A 30 -6.71 -0.49 6.99
CA ARG A 30 -7.27 -1.38 8.03
C ARG A 30 -7.73 -2.73 7.47
N ASP A 31 -8.38 -2.71 6.32
CA ASP A 31 -8.98 -3.92 5.76
C ASP A 31 -7.90 -4.86 5.21
N GLU A 32 -6.78 -4.28 4.75
CA GLU A 32 -5.58 -5.04 4.36
C GLU A 32 -4.95 -5.72 5.57
N LEU A 33 -4.72 -4.97 6.64
CA LEU A 33 -4.17 -5.53 7.88
C LEU A 33 -5.09 -6.61 8.48
N THR A 34 -6.41 -6.41 8.39
CA THR A 34 -7.40 -7.38 8.87
C THR A 34 -7.34 -8.67 8.05
N ALA A 35 -7.29 -8.58 6.72
CA ALA A 35 -7.17 -9.72 5.84
C ALA A 35 -5.84 -10.47 6.06
N ALA A 36 -4.72 -9.75 6.15
CA ALA A 36 -3.40 -10.30 6.46
C ALA A 36 -3.39 -11.08 7.79
N LYS A 37 -4.01 -10.53 8.85
CA LYS A 37 -4.10 -11.18 10.16
C LYS A 37 -4.96 -12.46 10.16
N SER A 38 -5.81 -12.68 9.15
CA SER A 38 -6.55 -13.94 8.98
C SER A 38 -5.67 -15.12 8.61
N ARG A 39 -4.48 -14.87 8.05
CA ARG A 39 -3.51 -15.87 7.55
C ARG A 39 -4.08 -16.80 6.48
N LEU A 40 -5.09 -16.36 5.75
CA LEU A 40 -5.68 -17.10 4.63
C LEU A 40 -4.98 -16.82 3.29
N ASP A 41 -4.26 -15.70 3.20
CA ASP A 41 -3.50 -15.31 2.03
C ASP A 41 -2.05 -15.80 2.13
N SER A 42 -1.63 -16.65 1.19
CA SER A 42 -0.27 -17.18 1.13
C SER A 42 0.76 -16.18 0.62
N GLY A 43 0.33 -15.06 0.03
CA GLY A 43 1.21 -13.97 -0.40
C GLY A 43 1.73 -13.13 0.76
N VAL A 44 1.10 -13.21 1.94
CA VAL A 44 1.49 -12.44 3.14
C VAL A 44 2.39 -13.28 4.04
N PHE A 45 3.58 -12.80 4.36
CA PHE A 45 4.49 -13.51 5.27
C PHE A 45 4.32 -13.02 6.71
N ALA A 46 4.11 -13.97 7.64
CA ALA A 46 3.83 -13.65 9.04
C ALA A 46 4.93 -12.83 9.73
N ASP A 47 6.18 -13.03 9.32
CA ASP A 47 7.34 -12.32 9.85
C ASP A 47 7.32 -10.81 9.50
N GLU A 48 6.68 -10.43 8.38
CA GLU A 48 6.52 -9.03 7.96
C GLU A 48 5.52 -8.28 8.86
N LEU A 49 4.59 -9.00 9.49
CA LEU A 49 3.54 -8.43 10.33
C LEU A 49 3.96 -8.23 11.80
N VAL A 50 5.16 -8.66 12.20
CA VAL A 50 5.61 -8.67 13.61
C VAL A 50 5.51 -7.30 14.27
N LYS A 51 5.74 -6.22 13.51
CA LYS A 51 5.66 -4.84 14.00
C LYS A 51 4.34 -4.13 13.65
N SER A 52 3.33 -4.85 13.14
CA SER A 52 2.11 -4.23 12.63
C SER A 52 1.29 -3.46 13.68
N ASP A 53 1.47 -3.76 14.96
CA ASP A 53 0.83 -2.99 16.04
C ASP A 53 1.45 -1.59 16.23
N GLN A 54 2.56 -1.28 15.55
CA GLN A 54 3.21 0.04 15.53
C GLN A 54 2.86 0.86 14.28
N TRP A 55 2.11 0.29 13.34
CA TRP A 55 1.80 0.96 12.07
C TRP A 55 0.62 1.92 12.21
N TYR A 56 0.62 2.95 11.38
CA TYR A 56 -0.48 3.90 11.24
C TYR A 56 -1.56 3.31 10.35
N VAL A 57 -2.64 2.87 11.00
CA VAL A 57 -3.79 2.25 10.33
C VAL A 57 -4.75 3.31 9.81
N GLN A 58 -4.94 3.32 8.51
CA GLN A 58 -5.83 4.20 7.77
C GLN A 58 -7.14 3.47 7.46
N THR A 59 -8.25 4.22 7.38
CA THR A 59 -9.59 3.63 7.19
C THR A 59 -10.35 4.21 6.01
N SER A 60 -9.72 5.11 5.28
CA SER A 60 -10.26 5.81 4.11
C SER A 60 -9.10 6.33 3.28
N GLU A 61 -9.43 6.86 2.10
CA GLU A 61 -8.54 7.73 1.33
C GLU A 61 -8.04 8.89 2.18
N TYR A 62 -6.78 9.29 1.97
CA TYR A 62 -6.13 10.35 2.73
C TYR A 62 -4.91 10.93 1.99
N GLU A 63 -4.48 12.12 2.40
CA GLU A 63 -3.24 12.71 1.91
C GLU A 63 -2.05 12.14 2.68
N VAL A 64 -1.19 11.39 1.98
CA VAL A 64 0.03 10.78 2.56
C VAL A 64 1.08 11.86 2.81
N ALA A 65 1.23 12.75 1.85
CA ALA A 65 2.14 13.90 1.86
C ALA A 65 1.58 14.97 0.90
N PRO A 66 2.03 16.23 0.96
CA PRO A 66 1.52 17.29 0.08
C PRO A 66 1.53 16.89 -1.40
N GLY A 67 0.34 16.78 -2.00
CA GLY A 67 0.17 16.37 -3.41
C GLY A 67 0.25 14.87 -3.68
N VAL A 68 0.29 14.02 -2.65
CA VAL A 68 0.30 12.56 -2.74
C VAL A 68 -0.92 12.02 -1.99
N GLN A 69 -1.94 11.58 -2.75
CA GLN A 69 -3.19 11.05 -2.22
C GLN A 69 -3.19 9.53 -2.30
N ALA A 70 -3.48 8.86 -1.18
CA ALA A 70 -3.80 7.44 -1.17
C ALA A 70 -5.28 7.26 -1.50
N ILE A 71 -5.55 6.50 -2.56
CA ILE A 71 -6.90 6.20 -3.04
C ILE A 71 -7.21 4.72 -2.86
N THR A 72 -8.44 4.41 -2.49
CA THR A 72 -8.86 3.02 -2.25
C THR A 72 -9.05 2.30 -3.58
N THR A 73 -8.35 1.19 -3.77
CA THR A 73 -8.43 0.37 -4.98
C THR A 73 -8.49 -1.12 -4.61
N PRO A 74 -9.46 -1.53 -3.76
CA PRO A 74 -9.58 -2.92 -3.33
C PRO A 74 -9.96 -3.82 -4.51
N GLY A 75 -9.50 -5.07 -4.47
CA GLY A 75 -9.71 -6.04 -5.53
C GLY A 75 -8.65 -7.13 -5.43
N HIS A 76 -7.44 -6.81 -5.91
CA HIS A 76 -6.25 -7.66 -5.78
C HIS A 76 -6.05 -8.15 -4.34
N THR A 77 -6.10 -7.23 -3.36
CA THR A 77 -6.30 -7.56 -1.94
C THR A 77 -7.43 -6.73 -1.32
N ALA A 78 -7.85 -7.12 -0.11
CA ALA A 78 -9.03 -6.58 0.56
C ALA A 78 -8.91 -5.09 0.93
N GLY A 79 -7.70 -4.59 1.17
CA GLY A 79 -7.45 -3.18 1.46
C GLY A 79 -6.38 -2.56 0.57
N HIS A 80 -6.19 -3.08 -0.64
CA HIS A 80 -5.25 -2.51 -1.61
C HIS A 80 -5.52 -1.01 -1.81
N MET A 81 -4.45 -0.21 -1.83
CA MET A 81 -4.49 1.21 -2.13
C MET A 81 -3.47 1.59 -3.20
N SER A 82 -3.85 2.53 -4.07
CA SER A 82 -2.99 3.17 -5.08
C SER A 82 -2.64 4.59 -4.66
N LEU A 83 -1.66 5.22 -5.34
CA LEU A 83 -1.31 6.62 -5.11
C LEU A 83 -1.66 7.49 -6.32
N LEU A 84 -2.39 8.58 -6.10
CA LEU A 84 -2.54 9.68 -7.05
C LEU A 84 -1.57 10.81 -6.67
N ILE A 85 -0.65 11.13 -7.57
CA ILE A 85 0.42 12.10 -7.35
C ILE A 85 0.22 13.32 -8.25
N GLN A 86 -0.06 14.46 -7.63
CA GLN A 86 -0.04 15.76 -8.28
C GLN A 86 1.39 16.29 -8.35
N LEU A 87 1.94 16.33 -9.56
CA LEU A 87 3.23 16.95 -9.81
C LEU A 87 3.10 18.49 -9.85
N PRO A 88 4.11 19.25 -9.38
CA PRO A 88 4.09 20.72 -9.48
C PRO A 88 3.96 21.25 -10.91
N LYS A 89 4.36 20.45 -11.91
CA LYS A 89 4.21 20.73 -13.34
C LYS A 89 3.91 19.42 -14.07
N GLY A 90 3.07 19.50 -15.11
CA GLY A 90 2.74 18.36 -15.96
C GLY A 90 1.44 17.68 -15.56
N ARG A 91 1.23 16.47 -16.10
CA ARG A 91 0.05 15.65 -15.80
C ARG A 91 0.25 14.91 -14.47
N PRO A 92 -0.82 14.66 -13.70
CA PRO A 92 -0.72 13.81 -12.53
C PRO A 92 -0.34 12.38 -12.93
N VAL A 93 0.26 11.66 -11.97
CA VAL A 93 0.67 10.26 -12.12
C VAL A 93 -0.15 9.43 -11.15
N ILE A 94 -0.60 8.26 -11.60
CA ILE A 94 -1.16 7.23 -10.72
C ILE A 94 -0.11 6.12 -10.62
N LEU A 95 0.26 5.76 -9.39
CA LEU A 95 0.96 4.52 -9.10
C LEU A 95 -0.09 3.49 -8.72
N CYS A 96 -0.45 2.62 -9.67
CA CYS A 96 -1.55 1.68 -9.52
C CYS A 96 -1.25 0.61 -8.47
N GLY A 97 0.02 0.25 -8.25
CA GLY A 97 0.34 -1.01 -7.56
C GLY A 97 -0.29 -2.17 -8.31
N ASP A 98 -0.76 -3.17 -7.58
CA ASP A 98 -1.28 -4.41 -8.16
C ASP A 98 -2.80 -4.34 -8.39
N ALA A 99 -3.37 -3.13 -8.30
CA ALA A 99 -4.68 -2.87 -8.89
C ALA A 99 -4.67 -3.04 -10.42
N ALA A 100 -3.49 -2.88 -11.05
CA ALA A 100 -3.26 -3.17 -12.46
C ALA A 100 -1.77 -3.44 -12.70
N ASP A 101 -1.39 -4.72 -12.64
CA ASP A 101 0.00 -5.19 -12.81
C ASP A 101 0.53 -4.89 -14.22
N LEU A 102 -0.33 -5.03 -15.22
CA LEU A 102 -0.04 -4.87 -16.64
C LEU A 102 -0.97 -3.83 -17.28
N ASN A 103 -0.57 -3.28 -18.43
CA ASN A 103 -1.40 -2.30 -19.14
C ASN A 103 -2.73 -2.90 -19.60
N GLU A 104 -2.70 -4.19 -19.95
CA GLU A 104 -3.85 -4.96 -20.41
C GLU A 104 -4.96 -5.01 -19.35
N ASN A 105 -4.63 -4.97 -18.05
CA ASN A 105 -5.62 -4.87 -16.96
C ASN A 105 -6.43 -3.57 -16.99
N LEU A 106 -5.96 -2.54 -17.71
CA LEU A 106 -6.64 -1.25 -17.86
C LEU A 106 -7.30 -1.06 -19.22
N SER A 107 -6.79 -1.73 -20.26
CA SER A 107 -7.27 -1.54 -21.64
C SER A 107 -8.23 -2.61 -22.12
N ASP A 108 -8.12 -3.83 -21.60
CA ASP A 108 -8.74 -5.02 -22.18
C ASP A 108 -9.77 -5.70 -21.24
N GLU A 109 -9.82 -5.27 -19.98
CA GLU A 109 -10.82 -5.67 -18.97
C GLU A 109 -11.85 -4.55 -18.71
#